data_AF-A0A6V8CEV2-F1
#
_entry.id   AF-A0A6V8CEV2-F1
#
_cell.length_a   1.000
_cell.length_b   1.000
_cell.length_c   1.000
_cell.angle_alpha   90.00
_cell.angle_beta   90.00
_cell.angle_gamma   90.00
#
_symmetry.space_group_name_H-M   'P 1'
#
loop_
_entity.id
_entity.type
_entity.pdbx_description
1 polymer ?
#
loop_
_entity_poly.entity_id
_entity_poly.type
_entity_poly.pdbx_seq_one_letter_code
_entity_poly.pdbx_strand_id
1 'polypeptide(L)'
;MGGYGDVKLLNDDGTRLDGRTVDEMRPVEIKAGILPAAQGSAWVKHGLNVAVVAVYGPMEAHPRKIQRQDRAVLDVRYNMAPFSTSDRIRPGFNRR
;
A
#
# COMPACT_ATOMS: atom_id res chain seq x y z
N MET A 1 2.00 -19.37 -14.92
CA MET A 1 1.75 -20.77 -14.50
C MET A 1 1.15 -20.72 -13.10
N GLY A 2 -0.08 -21.19 -12.92
CA GLY A 2 -0.77 -21.18 -11.63
C GLY A 2 -2.27 -21.02 -11.79
N GLY A 3 -2.91 -22.00 -12.44
CA GLY A 3 -4.37 -22.10 -12.40
C GLY A 3 -4.85 -22.36 -10.96
N TYR A 4 -6.13 -22.11 -10.71
CA TYR A 4 -6.82 -22.48 -9.48
C TYR A 4 -6.91 -24.02 -9.36
N GLY A 5 -5.78 -24.71 -9.25
CA GLY A 5 -5.74 -26.10 -8.84
C GLY A 5 -6.20 -26.24 -7.39
N ASP A 6 -6.55 -27.46 -7.00
CA ASP A 6 -7.03 -27.89 -5.68
C ASP A 6 -6.04 -27.61 -4.53
N VAL A 7 -5.74 -26.32 -4.29
CA VAL A 7 -4.88 -25.90 -3.19
C VAL A 7 -5.76 -25.80 -1.96
N LYS A 8 -5.55 -26.75 -1.05
CA LYS A 8 -6.16 -26.74 0.27
C LYS A 8 -5.66 -25.52 1.06
N LEU A 9 -6.53 -24.52 1.24
CA LEU A 9 -6.19 -23.24 1.87
C LEU A 9 -6.11 -23.31 3.42
N LEU A 10 -6.73 -24.33 4.00
CA LEU A 10 -6.76 -24.63 5.43
C LEU A 10 -6.23 -26.04 5.65
N ASN A 11 -5.19 -26.17 6.45
CA ASN A 11 -4.64 -27.46 6.85
C ASN A 11 -5.65 -28.25 7.69
N ASP A 12 -5.42 -29.55 7.86
CA ASP A 12 -6.27 -30.43 8.70
C ASP A 12 -6.36 -29.94 10.15
N ASP A 13 -5.30 -29.27 10.63
CA ASP A 13 -5.22 -28.70 11.97
C ASP A 13 -5.95 -27.34 12.11
N GLY A 14 -6.63 -26.87 11.05
CA GLY A 14 -7.35 -25.59 11.02
C GLY A 14 -6.47 -24.35 10.83
N THR A 15 -5.16 -24.54 10.65
CA THR A 15 -4.21 -23.45 10.34
C THR A 15 -4.23 -23.09 8.86
N ARG A 16 -3.90 -21.84 8.54
CA ARG A 16 -3.79 -21.36 7.16
C ARG A 16 -2.46 -21.80 6.52
N LEU A 17 -2.33 -21.60 5.22
CA LEU A 17 -1.10 -21.88 4.44
C LEU A 17 0.19 -21.28 5.03
N ASP A 18 0.09 -20.17 5.76
CA ASP A 18 1.21 -19.47 6.38
C ASP A 18 1.36 -19.77 7.88
N GLY A 19 0.69 -20.82 8.38
CA GLY A 19 0.78 -21.31 9.76
C GLY A 19 -0.05 -20.51 10.77
N ARG A 20 -0.68 -19.42 10.35
CA ARG A 20 -1.51 -18.57 11.23
C ARG A 20 -2.90 -19.17 11.43
N THR A 21 -3.52 -18.82 12.56
CA THR A 21 -4.95 -19.13 12.78
C THR A 21 -5.85 -18.22 11.95
N VAL A 22 -7.16 -18.52 11.90
CA VAL A 22 -8.13 -17.73 11.13
C VAL A 22 -8.23 -16.28 11.64
N ASP A 23 -8.14 -16.11 12.96
CA ASP A 23 -8.31 -14.81 13.63
C ASP A 23 -7.01 -14.04 13.84
N GLU A 24 -5.87 -14.63 13.46
CA GLU A 24 -4.56 -14.03 13.65
C GLU A 24 -4.19 -13.08 12.49
N MET A 25 -3.90 -11.82 12.83
CA MET A 25 -3.40 -10.83 11.87
C MET A 25 -1.93 -11.06 11.52
N ARG A 26 -1.51 -10.62 10.32
CA ARG A 26 -0.08 -10.59 9.96
C ARG A 26 0.64 -9.56 10.85
N PRO A 27 1.95 -9.73 11.09
CA PRO A 27 2.72 -8.75 11.84
C PRO A 27 2.68 -7.38 11.15
N VAL A 28 2.44 -6.33 11.93
CA VAL A 28 2.37 -4.94 11.46
C VAL A 28 3.49 -4.13 12.10
N GLU A 29 4.26 -3.41 11.29
CA GLU A 29 5.32 -2.49 11.70
C GLU A 29 5.07 -1.13 11.04
N ILE A 30 5.15 -0.05 11.82
CA ILE A 30 4.88 1.31 11.35
C ILE A 30 6.02 2.23 11.79
N LYS A 31 6.52 3.04 10.86
CA LYS A 31 7.51 4.09 11.13
C LYS A 31 7.01 5.40 10.54
N ALA A 32 6.82 6.41 11.37
CA ALA A 32 6.46 7.76 10.95
C ALA A 32 7.71 8.62 10.74
N GLY A 33 7.63 9.63 9.87
CA GLY A 33 8.70 10.62 9.65
C GLY A 33 9.90 10.10 8.86
N ILE A 34 9.72 9.09 8.02
CA ILE A 34 10.81 8.46 7.26
C ILE A 34 11.39 9.33 6.13
N LEU A 35 10.64 10.31 5.64
CA LEU A 35 11.04 11.20 4.55
C LEU A 35 11.10 12.64 5.07
N PRO A 36 12.31 13.20 5.25
CA PRO A 36 12.49 14.58 5.74
C PRO A 36 11.91 15.65 4.79
N ALA A 37 11.80 15.35 3.50
CA ALA A 37 11.31 16.28 2.50
C ALA A 37 9.78 16.47 2.50
N ALA A 38 9.03 15.57 3.14
CA ALA A 38 7.57 15.63 3.20
C ALA A 38 7.11 16.19 4.56
N GLN A 39 6.02 16.95 4.59
CA GLN A 39 5.44 17.40 5.87
C GLN A 39 4.97 16.23 6.73
N GLY A 40 4.45 15.18 6.08
CA GLY A 40 4.11 13.92 6.73
C GLY A 40 4.63 12.75 5.91
N SER A 41 5.15 11.72 6.57
CA SER A 41 5.53 10.48 5.89
C SER A 41 5.38 9.28 6.80
N ALA A 42 5.11 8.12 6.20
CA ALA A 42 4.99 6.87 6.91
C ALA A 42 5.49 5.71 6.06
N TRP A 43 6.17 4.77 6.70
CA TRP A 43 6.47 3.45 6.19
C TRP A 43 5.65 2.44 6.98
N VAL A 44 4.89 1.60 6.28
CA VAL A 44 4.02 0.60 6.88
C VAL A 44 4.36 -0.75 6.26
N LYS A 45 4.63 -1.74 7.12
CA LYS A 45 4.80 -3.13 6.73
C LYS A 45 3.71 -3.96 7.37
N HIS A 46 3.01 -4.77 6.57
CA HIS A 46 1.99 -5.70 7.00
C HIS A 46 2.32 -7.07 6.39
N GLY A 47 2.97 -7.94 7.16
CA GLY A 47 3.58 -9.17 6.66
C GLY A 47 4.64 -8.87 5.59
N LEU A 48 4.41 -9.33 4.36
CA LEU A 48 5.28 -9.05 3.20
C LEU A 48 4.92 -7.77 2.46
N ASN A 49 3.75 -7.18 2.75
CA ASN A 49 3.32 -5.95 2.09
C ASN A 49 4.06 -4.77 2.71
N VAL A 50 4.72 -3.97 1.89
CA VAL A 50 5.42 -2.76 2.31
C VAL A 50 4.87 -1.57 1.53
N ALA A 51 4.47 -0.53 2.24
CA ALA A 51 3.94 0.71 1.67
C ALA A 51 4.70 1.91 2.24
N VAL A 52 4.98 2.88 1.37
CA VAL A 52 5.57 4.17 1.72
C VAL A 52 4.59 5.25 1.30
N VAL A 53 4.30 6.17 2.21
CA VAL A 53 3.43 7.32 1.97
C VAL A 53 4.17 8.60 2.32
N ALA A 54 3.99 9.61 1.46
CA ALA A 54 4.41 10.98 1.70
C ALA A 54 3.19 11.89 1.50
N VAL A 55 3.04 12.86 2.39
CA VAL A 55 1.97 13.86 2.38
C VAL A 55 2.62 15.22 2.23
N TYR A 56 2.17 15.95 1.22
CA TYR A 56 2.63 17.30 0.91
C TYR A 56 1.47 18.29 1.04
N GLY A 57 1.66 19.32 1.85
CA GLY A 57 0.68 20.38 2.08
C GLY A 57 0.32 20.56 3.56
N PRO A 58 -0.68 21.41 3.86
CA PRO A 58 -1.52 22.16 2.91
C PRO A 58 -0.71 23.16 2.06
N MET A 59 -1.06 23.28 0.78
CA MET A 59 -0.41 24.20 -0.17
C MET A 59 -1.45 24.79 -1.13
N GLU A 60 -1.07 25.84 -1.87
CA GLU A 60 -1.97 26.45 -2.86
C GLU A 60 -2.34 25.44 -3.95
N ALA A 61 -3.64 25.41 -4.29
CA ALA A 61 -4.16 24.46 -5.25
C ALA A 61 -3.74 24.85 -6.68
N HIS A 62 -2.96 23.99 -7.33
CA HIS A 62 -2.58 24.14 -8.72
C HIS A 62 -3.16 22.99 -9.56
N PRO A 63 -3.97 23.26 -10.59
CA PRO A 63 -4.44 24.56 -11.09
C PRO A 63 -5.52 25.24 -10.22
N ARG A 64 -5.61 26.58 -10.19
CA ARG A 64 -6.56 27.33 -9.33
C ARG A 64 -8.04 26.91 -9.49
N LYS A 65 -8.43 26.35 -10.64
CA LYS A 65 -9.79 25.85 -10.89
C LYS A 65 -10.22 24.69 -9.97
N ILE A 66 -9.27 23.91 -9.44
CA ILE A 66 -9.61 22.82 -8.51
C ILE A 66 -9.88 23.33 -7.09
N GLN A 67 -9.50 24.57 -6.78
CA GLN A 67 -9.65 25.15 -5.45
C GLN A 67 -11.13 25.20 -5.03
N ARG A 68 -11.38 24.84 -3.77
CA ARG A 68 -12.68 24.99 -3.11
C ARG A 68 -12.54 26.03 -2.00
N GLN A 69 -13.57 26.86 -1.81
CA GLN A 69 -13.54 27.94 -0.83
C GLN A 69 -13.72 27.42 0.61
N ASP A 70 -14.45 26.32 0.76
CA ASP A 70 -14.86 25.73 2.04
C ASP A 70 -13.97 24.55 2.49
N ARG A 71 -13.13 24.01 1.61
CA ARG A 71 -12.39 22.75 1.87
C ARG A 71 -11.09 22.60 1.09
N ALA A 72 -10.20 21.75 1.61
CA ALA A 72 -9.03 21.30 0.89
C ALA A 72 -9.39 20.24 -0.17
N VAL A 73 -8.56 20.13 -1.20
CA VAL A 73 -8.62 19.05 -2.20
C VAL A 73 -7.52 18.05 -1.90
N LEU A 74 -7.87 16.77 -1.82
CA LEU A 74 -6.91 15.69 -1.66
C LEU A 74 -6.56 15.10 -3.03
N ASP A 75 -5.30 15.27 -3.45
CA ASP A 75 -4.72 14.52 -4.58
C ASP A 75 -4.01 13.28 -4.03
N VAL A 76 -4.53 12.09 -4.37
CA VAL A 76 -4.00 10.81 -3.88
C VAL A 76 -3.46 10.03 -5.06
N ARG A 77 -2.16 9.73 -5.02
CA ARG A 77 -1.48 8.93 -6.03
C ARG A 77 -1.04 7.60 -5.47
N TYR A 78 -1.63 6.54 -5.99
CA TYR A 78 -1.18 5.17 -5.75
C TYR A 78 -0.26 4.74 -6.87
N ASN A 79 0.91 4.22 -6.51
CA ASN A 79 1.86 3.66 -7.46
C ASN A 79 2.52 2.40 -6.88
N MET A 80 2.68 1.38 -7.71
CA MET A 80 3.40 0.17 -7.37
C MET A 80 4.81 0.22 -7.95
N ALA A 81 5.81 -0.18 -7.16
CA ALA A 81 7.15 -0.32 -7.70
C ALA A 81 7.15 -1.43 -8.77
N PRO A 82 7.86 -1.27 -9.91
CA PRO A 82 7.89 -2.27 -10.99
C PRO A 82 8.29 -3.68 -10.55
N PHE A 83 9.03 -3.80 -9.44
CA PHE A 83 9.52 -5.04 -8.85
C PHE A 83 8.69 -5.55 -7.67
N SER A 84 7.55 -4.91 -7.37
CA SER A 84 6.73 -5.24 -6.19
C SER A 84 5.91 -6.53 -6.34
N THR A 85 5.71 -7.00 -7.57
CA THR A 85 4.94 -8.22 -7.91
C THR A 85 5.87 -9.32 -8.42
N SER A 86 5.35 -10.57 -8.45
CA SER A 86 6.10 -11.74 -8.93
C SER A 86 6.61 -11.55 -10.35
N ASP A 87 5.75 -11.06 -11.23
CA ASP A 87 6.12 -10.63 -12.57
C ASP A 87 6.37 -9.13 -12.57
N ARG A 88 7.43 -8.69 -13.25
CA ARG A 88 7.78 -7.28 -13.35
C ARG A 88 6.69 -6.50 -14.10
N ILE A 89 6.19 -5.43 -13.50
CA ILE A 89 5.22 -4.53 -14.12
C ILE A 89 5.94 -3.42 -14.91
N ARG A 90 5.30 -2.92 -15.97
CA ARG A 90 5.82 -1.76 -16.71
C ARG A 90 5.90 -0.53 -15.79
N PRO A 91 7.04 0.21 -15.79
CA PRO A 91 7.14 1.45 -15.03
C PRO A 91 6.08 2.47 -15.46
N GLY A 92 5.39 3.08 -14.50
CA GLY A 92 4.39 4.11 -14.74
C GLY A 92 3.34 4.15 -13.63
N PHE A 93 2.50 5.19 -13.63
CA PHE A 93 1.35 5.24 -12.73
C PHE A 93 0.37 4.15 -13.13
N ASN A 94 0.48 3.02 -12.46
CA ASN A 94 -0.37 1.89 -12.75
C ASN A 94 -1.05 1.40 -11.47
N ARG A 95 -2.33 1.09 -11.61
CA ARG A 95 -3.11 0.41 -10.60
C ARG A 95 -2.99 -1.11 -10.77
N ARG A 96 -2.49 -1.58 -11.93
CA ARG A 96 -2.07 -2.95 -12.32
C ARG A 96 -1.25 -2.98 -13.61
#